data_AF-A0A484H835-F1
#
_entry.id   AF-A0A484H835-F1
#
_cell.length_a   1.000
_cell.length_b   1.000
_cell.length_c   1.000
_cell.angle_alpha   90.00
_cell.angle_beta   90.00
_cell.angle_gamma   90.00
#
_symmetry.space_group_name_H-M   'P 1'
#
loop_
_entity.id
_entity.type
_entity.pdbx_description
1 polymer ?
#
loop_
_entity_poly.entity_id
_entity_poly.type
_entity_poly.pdbx_seq_one_letter_code
_entity_poly.pdbx_strand_id
1 'polypeptide(L)'
;MTVGTRLFTWLKGKLVGVDSYGNRYYRNAVRSTHSRERRWVLYNGMPEASKVPPEWHVWLHHTVDVPLPKVDTRPWQKEHMPNLTGTPNRYLPPGHEERGGKRDRATGDYEAWRPE
;
A
#
# COMPACT_ATOMS: atom_id res chain seq x y z
N MET A 1 9.05 -14.35 -0.51
CA MET A 1 7.94 -15.25 -0.92
C MET A 1 8.32 -16.67 -0.63
N THR A 2 7.46 -17.42 0.04
CA THR A 2 7.75 -18.81 0.44
C THR A 2 7.39 -19.77 -0.69
N VAL A 3 8.20 -20.81 -0.92
CA VAL A 3 7.99 -21.82 -1.98
C VAL A 3 6.59 -22.47 -1.87
N GLY A 4 6.11 -22.71 -0.64
CA GLY A 4 4.79 -23.26 -0.39
C GLY A 4 3.65 -22.41 -0.97
N THR A 5 3.73 -21.08 -0.89
CA THR A 5 2.71 -20.18 -1.47
C THR A 5 2.66 -20.30 -2.99
N ARG A 6 3.81 -20.48 -3.65
CA ARG A 6 3.89 -20.66 -5.11
C ARG A 6 3.27 -22.00 -5.54
N LEU A 7 3.59 -23.08 -4.83
CA LEU A 7 3.03 -24.41 -5.10
C LEU A 7 1.50 -24.40 -4.90
N PHE A 8 1.03 -23.84 -3.78
CA PHE A 8 -0.40 -23.70 -3.51
C PHE A 8 -1.12 -22.88 -4.61
N THR A 9 -0.52 -21.76 -5.02
CA THR A 9 -1.09 -20.91 -6.08
C THR A 9 -1.17 -21.65 -7.41
N TRP A 10 -0.15 -22.43 -7.77
CA TRP A 10 -0.17 -23.24 -8.98
C TRP A 10 -1.26 -24.32 -8.97
N LEU A 11 -1.47 -24.97 -7.82
CA LEU A 11 -2.46 -26.05 -7.69
C LEU A 11 -3.91 -25.55 -7.55
N LYS A 12 -4.13 -24.40 -6.92
CA LYS A 12 -5.47 -23.96 -6.48
C LYS A 12 -5.84 -22.54 -6.90
N GLY A 13 -4.90 -21.76 -7.43
CA GLY A 13 -5.11 -20.36 -7.76
C GLY A 13 -5.64 -20.15 -9.17
N LYS A 14 -6.69 -19.33 -9.30
CA LYS A 14 -7.10 -18.70 -10.56
C LYS A 14 -6.63 -17.25 -10.56
N LEU A 15 -5.81 -16.89 -11.55
CA LEU A 15 -5.35 -15.51 -11.74
C LEU A 15 -6.55 -14.61 -12.04
N VAL A 16 -6.68 -13.52 -11.29
CA VAL A 16 -7.72 -12.50 -11.46
C VAL A 16 -7.18 -11.31 -12.24
N GLY A 17 -5.96 -10.88 -11.91
CA GLY A 17 -5.29 -9.79 -12.61
C GLY A 17 -3.94 -9.43 -11.98
N VAL A 18 -3.34 -8.38 -12.52
CA VAL A 18 -2.05 -7.84 -12.12
C VAL A 18 -2.20 -6.33 -11.94
N ASP A 19 -1.64 -5.77 -10.88
CA ASP A 19 -1.61 -4.32 -10.69
C ASP A 19 -0.46 -3.65 -11.45
N SER A 20 -0.41 -2.32 -11.41
CA SER A 20 0.66 -1.51 -12.03
C SER A 20 2.03 -1.73 -11.41
N TYR A 21 2.10 -2.28 -10.19
CA TYR A 21 3.34 -2.54 -9.46
C TYR A 21 3.84 -3.99 -9.66
N GLY A 22 3.11 -4.80 -10.43
CA GLY A 22 3.43 -6.17 -10.77
C GLY A 22 2.99 -7.20 -9.72
N ASN A 23 2.22 -6.82 -8.71
CA ASN A 23 1.61 -7.79 -7.79
C ASN A 23 0.50 -8.54 -8.51
N ARG A 24 0.44 -9.86 -8.30
CA ARG A 24 -0.51 -10.75 -8.98
C ARG A 24 -1.57 -11.23 -8.00
N TYR A 25 -2.84 -11.10 -8.38
CA TYR A 25 -3.97 -11.39 -7.50
C TYR A 25 -4.66 -12.68 -7.92
N TYR A 26 -4.93 -13.53 -6.94
CA TYR A 26 -5.48 -14.86 -7.13
C TYR A 26 -6.69 -15.07 -6.24
N ARG A 27 -7.58 -15.92 -6.73
CA ARG A 27 -8.67 -16.50 -5.94
C ARG A 27 -8.65 -18.02 -6.07
N ASN A 28 -9.34 -18.72 -5.18
CA ASN A 28 -9.53 -20.16 -5.35
C ASN A 28 -10.21 -20.47 -6.71
N ALA A 29 -9.63 -21.41 -7.46
CA ALA A 29 -10.18 -21.88 -8.72
C ALA A 29 -11.51 -22.63 -8.54
N VAL A 30 -11.64 -23.37 -7.43
CA VAL A 30 -12.86 -24.08 -7.05
C VAL A 30 -13.56 -23.28 -5.95
N ARG A 31 -14.81 -22.89 -6.20
CA ARG A 31 -15.67 -22.29 -5.16
C ARG A 31 -16.00 -23.37 -4.15
N SER A 32 -15.56 -23.19 -2.91
CA SER A 32 -16.07 -24.00 -1.80
C SER A 32 -17.49 -23.55 -1.51
N THR A 33 -18.43 -24.49 -1.53
CA THR A 33 -19.86 -24.24 -1.23
C THR A 33 -20.11 -23.82 0.22
N HIS A 34 -19.14 -24.04 1.11
CA HIS A 34 -19.30 -23.88 2.57
C HIS A 34 -18.35 -22.83 3.17
N SER A 35 -17.50 -22.18 2.38
CA SER A 35 -16.48 -21.26 2.90
C SER A 35 -16.36 -20.01 2.05
N ARG A 36 -16.03 -18.89 2.72
CA ARG A 36 -15.74 -17.62 2.05
C ARG A 36 -14.63 -17.82 1.03
N GLU A 37 -14.80 -17.25 -0.16
CA GLU A 37 -13.81 -17.31 -1.24
C GLU A 37 -12.46 -16.81 -0.74
N ARG A 38 -11.41 -17.65 -0.80
CA ARG A 38 -10.05 -17.20 -0.47
C ARG A 38 -9.51 -16.36 -1.60
N ARG A 39 -9.02 -15.17 -1.26
CA ARG A 39 -8.32 -14.22 -2.13
C ARG A 39 -6.93 -13.98 -1.55
N TRP A 40 -5.91 -13.94 -2.39
CA TRP A 40 -4.54 -13.66 -1.96
C TRP A 40 -3.75 -12.96 -3.05
N VAL A 41 -2.61 -12.38 -2.65
CA VAL A 41 -1.71 -11.65 -3.53
C VAL A 41 -0.32 -12.31 -3.53
N LEU A 42 0.28 -12.40 -4.70
CA LEU A 42 1.70 -12.65 -4.89
C LEU A 42 2.38 -11.32 -5.20
N TYR A 43 3.00 -10.73 -4.18
CA TYR A 43 3.81 -9.53 -4.30
C TYR A 43 4.97 -9.67 -5.27
N ASN A 44 5.28 -8.56 -5.95
CA ASN A 44 6.50 -8.38 -6.69
C ASN A 44 7.65 -7.99 -5.72
N GLY A 45 8.66 -8.85 -5.62
CA GLY A 45 9.80 -8.65 -4.71
C GLY A 45 9.50 -9.00 -3.24
N MET A 46 9.96 -8.14 -2.32
CA MET A 46 9.81 -8.37 -0.88
C MET A 46 8.33 -8.28 -0.47
N PRO A 47 7.76 -9.31 0.19
CA PRO A 47 6.36 -9.30 0.64
C PRO A 47 6.14 -8.21 1.68
N GLU A 48 5.18 -7.32 1.43
CA GLU A 48 4.85 -6.24 2.35
C GLU A 48 3.39 -5.81 2.10
N ALA A 49 2.58 -5.80 3.16
CA ALA A 49 1.11 -5.72 3.04
C ALA A 49 0.63 -4.43 2.37
N SER A 50 1.30 -3.30 2.63
CA SER A 50 0.86 -2.01 2.13
C SER A 50 1.22 -1.75 0.66
N LYS A 51 1.94 -2.66 0.00
CA LYS A 51 2.21 -2.59 -1.46
C LYS A 51 0.99 -2.83 -2.33
N VAL A 52 -0.11 -3.31 -1.75
CA VAL A 52 -1.38 -3.46 -2.45
C VAL A 52 -1.98 -2.07 -2.68
N PRO A 53 -2.19 -1.64 -3.93
CA PRO A 53 -2.79 -0.35 -4.22
C PRO A 53 -4.29 -0.32 -3.88
N PRO A 54 -4.90 0.87 -3.73
CA PRO A 54 -6.26 1.00 -3.20
C PRO A 54 -7.32 0.21 -3.98
N GLU A 55 -7.23 0.17 -5.30
CA GLU A 55 -8.18 -0.50 -6.19
C GLU A 55 -8.21 -2.03 -5.98
N TRP A 56 -7.07 -2.60 -5.62
CA TRP A 56 -6.93 -4.02 -5.31
C TRP A 56 -7.17 -4.32 -3.83
N HIS A 57 -6.92 -3.35 -2.94
CA HIS A 57 -7.13 -3.50 -1.51
C HIS A 57 -8.59 -3.79 -1.18
N VAL A 58 -9.54 -3.03 -1.72
CA VAL A 58 -10.98 -3.28 -1.51
C VAL A 58 -11.42 -4.65 -2.01
N TRP A 59 -10.87 -5.12 -3.12
CA TRP A 59 -11.18 -6.47 -3.63
C TRP A 59 -10.57 -7.57 -2.77
N LEU A 60 -9.31 -7.41 -2.37
CA LEU A 60 -8.60 -8.38 -1.54
C LEU A 60 -9.27 -8.57 -0.17
N HIS A 61 -9.82 -7.49 0.39
CA HIS A 61 -10.54 -7.46 1.65
C HIS A 61 -12.05 -7.72 1.52
N HIS A 62 -12.51 -8.19 0.36
CA HIS A 62 -13.92 -8.55 0.10
C HIS A 62 -14.92 -7.42 0.31
N THR A 63 -14.51 -6.17 0.16
CA THR A 63 -15.43 -5.03 0.12
C THR A 63 -16.22 -5.00 -1.19
N VAL A 64 -15.60 -5.46 -2.28
CA VAL A 64 -16.19 -5.58 -3.62
C VAL A 64 -15.97 -6.98 -4.19
N ASP A 65 -16.89 -7.43 -5.05
CA ASP A 65 -16.80 -8.76 -5.67
C ASP A 65 -15.81 -8.84 -6.82
N VAL A 66 -15.67 -7.74 -7.56
CA VAL A 66 -14.77 -7.60 -8.70
C VAL A 66 -13.71 -6.53 -8.42
N PRO A 67 -12.47 -6.68 -8.91
CA PRO A 67 -11.47 -5.61 -8.82
C PRO A 67 -12.00 -4.34 -9.46
N LEU A 68 -11.73 -3.19 -8.83
CA LEU A 68 -12.14 -1.92 -9.40
C LEU A 68 -11.37 -1.67 -10.71
N PRO A 69 -12.04 -1.10 -11.74
CA PRO A 69 -11.34 -0.69 -12.95
C PRO A 69 -10.35 0.41 -12.62
N LYS A 70 -9.32 0.56 -13.46
CA LYS A 70 -8.42 1.71 -13.38
C LYS A 70 -9.24 2.97 -13.69
N VAL A 71 -9.37 3.86 -12.71
CA VAL A 71 -10.07 5.14 -12.85
C VAL A 71 -9.07 6.23 -13.19
N ASP A 72 -9.50 7.23 -13.96
CA ASP A 72 -8.70 8.41 -14.27
C ASP A 72 -8.24 9.12 -13.00
N THR A 73 -6.96 9.50 -12.99
CA THR A 73 -6.35 10.19 -11.85
C THR A 73 -6.85 11.62 -11.77
N ARG A 74 -7.15 12.06 -10.55
CA ARG A 74 -7.49 13.46 -10.28
C ARG A 74 -6.21 14.28 -10.07
N PRO A 75 -6.20 15.59 -10.36
CA PRO A 75 -4.98 16.41 -10.28
C PRO A 75 -4.37 16.49 -8.87
N TRP A 76 -5.17 16.30 -7.82
CA TRP A 76 -4.74 16.29 -6.43
C TRP A 76 -4.40 14.88 -5.91
N GLN A 77 -4.66 13.83 -6.69
CA GLN A 77 -4.48 12.45 -6.28
C GLN A 77 -3.01 12.06 -6.38
N LYS A 78 -2.45 11.56 -5.29
CA LYS A 78 -1.08 11.04 -5.25
C LYS A 78 -1.04 9.59 -5.74
N GLU A 79 0.10 9.20 -6.31
CA GLU A 79 0.37 7.80 -6.62
C GLU A 79 0.46 6.97 -5.34
N HIS A 80 0.15 5.68 -5.46
CA HIS A 80 0.25 4.77 -4.34
C HIS A 80 1.72 4.59 -3.92
N MET A 81 1.97 4.77 -2.63
CA MET A 81 3.26 4.52 -2.00
C MET A 81 3.07 3.53 -0.86
N PRO A 82 3.90 2.48 -0.77
CA PRO A 82 3.89 1.61 0.39
C PRO A 82 4.33 2.37 1.65
N ASN A 83 4.10 1.74 2.80
CA ASN A 83 4.49 2.23 4.09
C ASN A 83 6.02 2.18 4.23
N LEU A 84 6.62 3.35 4.36
CA LEU A 84 8.07 3.54 4.48
C LEU A 84 8.54 3.56 5.94
N THR A 85 7.69 3.18 6.90
CA THR A 85 8.05 3.12 8.32
C THR A 85 9.30 2.25 8.53
N GLY A 86 10.24 2.73 9.36
CA GLY A 86 11.51 2.04 9.61
C GLY A 86 12.54 2.15 8.49
N THR A 87 12.25 2.89 7.41
CA THR A 87 13.23 3.17 6.33
C THR A 87 13.74 4.62 6.42
N PRO A 88 14.85 4.96 5.73
CA PRO A 88 15.31 6.35 5.62
C PRO A 88 14.27 7.31 5.02
N ASN A 89 13.35 6.80 4.19
CA ASN A 89 12.33 7.59 3.51
C ASN A 89 11.00 7.69 4.30
N ARG A 90 11.01 7.35 5.59
CA ARG A 90 9.82 7.45 6.46
C ARG A 90 9.34 8.90 6.59
N TYR A 91 8.06 9.06 6.89
CA TYR A 91 7.52 10.38 7.22
C TYR A 91 8.16 10.92 8.50
N LEU A 92 8.60 12.18 8.46
CA LEU A 92 9.11 12.92 9.61
C LEU A 92 8.24 14.17 9.82
N PRO A 93 7.68 14.38 11.02
CA PRO A 93 6.86 15.57 11.29
C PRO A 93 7.69 16.86 11.23
N PRO A 94 7.04 18.03 11.05
CA PRO A 94 7.71 19.33 11.20
C PRO A 94 8.41 19.42 12.56
N GLY A 95 9.62 19.97 12.60
CA GLY A 95 10.44 20.07 13.81
C GLY A 95 11.26 18.82 14.15
N HIS A 96 11.09 17.70 13.45
CA HIS A 96 11.91 16.51 13.68
C HIS A 96 13.39 16.79 13.39
N GLU A 97 14.30 16.34 14.26
CA GLU A 97 15.74 16.61 14.16
C GLU A 97 16.35 16.14 12.84
N GLU A 98 16.08 14.89 12.45
CA GLU A 98 16.52 14.34 11.15
C GLU A 98 15.94 15.07 9.91
N ARG A 99 14.85 15.84 10.08
CA ARG A 99 14.27 16.70 9.03
C ARG A 99 14.89 18.11 9.02
N GLY A 100 15.79 18.40 9.96
CA GLY A 100 16.46 19.70 10.11
C GLY A 100 15.91 20.56 11.26
N GLY A 101 15.09 20.01 12.17
CA GLY A 101 14.69 20.65 13.43
C GLY A 101 13.78 21.88 13.30
N LYS A 102 13.38 22.26 12.08
CA LYS A 102 12.51 23.42 11.85
C LYS A 102 11.05 23.03 12.01
N ARG A 103 10.42 23.54 13.08
CA ARG A 103 8.97 23.45 13.27
C ARG A 103 8.24 24.52 12.47
N ASP A 104 6.95 24.31 12.27
CA ASP A 104 6.08 25.34 11.70
C ASP A 104 6.01 26.55 12.65
N ARG A 105 5.98 27.74 12.05
CA ARG A 105 5.89 29.00 12.80
C ARG A 105 4.50 29.12 13.43
N ALA A 106 4.45 29.54 14.68
CA ALA A 106 3.23 29.89 15.38
C ALA A 106 3.14 31.41 15.56
N THR A 107 1.92 31.93 15.66
CA THR A 107 1.67 33.38 15.82
C THR A 107 2.31 33.98 17.07
N GLY A 108 2.60 33.15 18.09
CA GLY A 108 3.27 33.55 19.33
C GLY A 108 4.78 33.33 19.34
N ASP A 109 5.40 33.06 18.19
CA ASP A 109 6.84 32.86 18.13
C ASP A 109 7.57 34.15 18.49
N TYR A 110 8.41 34.07 19.53
CA TYR A 110 9.21 35.19 19.98
C TYR A 110 10.25 35.58 18.92
N GLU A 111 10.29 36.87 18.57
CA GLU A 111 11.33 37.46 17.75
C GLU A 111 12.39 38.09 18.67
N ALA A 112 13.58 37.49 18.70
CA ALA A 112 14.67 38.01 19.51
C ALA A 112 15.16 39.36 18.99
N TRP A 113 15.21 40.36 19.87
CA TRP A 113 15.80 41.66 19.58
C TRP A 113 17.29 41.53 19.22
N ARG A 114 17.73 42.20 18.15
CA ARG A 114 19.12 42.22 17.68
C ARG A 114 19.64 43.67 17.68
N PRO A 115 20.57 44.05 18.57
CA PRO A 115 21.23 45.35 18.50
C PRO A 115 22.13 45.42 17.26
N GLU A 116 22.14 46.59 16.61
CA GLU A 116 23.14 47.00 15.60
C GLU A 116 24.45 47.45 16.26
#